data_AF-A0A4Q3AAZ0-F1
#
_entry.id   AF-A0A4Q3AAZ0-F1
#
_cell.length_a   1.000
_cell.length_b   1.000
_cell.length_c   1.000
_cell.angle_alpha   90.00
_cell.angle_beta   90.00
_cell.angle_gamma   90.00
#
_symmetry.space_group_name_H-M   'P 1'
#
loop_
_entity.id
_entity.type
_entity.pdbx_description
1 polymer ?
#
loop_
_entity_poly.entity_id
_entity_poly.type
_entity_poly.pdbx_seq_one_letter_code
_entity_poly.pdbx_strand_id
1 'polypeptide(L)' 'AVRPEERGRGLGRRILEAYRERASRRGVRRIFLEMRANNPAHALYKRCGFTPIGTRPRYYLAADGRAIDAITFALDLDH' A
#
# COMPACT_ATOMS: atom_id res chain seq x y z
N ALA A 1 4.88 0.96 -9.47
CA ALA A 1 4.21 2.17 -8.94
C ALA A 1 3.60 2.95 -10.11
N VAL A 2 2.44 3.60 -9.92
CA VAL A 2 1.87 4.49 -10.95
C VAL A 2 2.78 5.72 -11.09
N ARG A 3 3.14 6.06 -12.34
CA ARG A 3 3.96 7.23 -12.64
C ARG A 3 3.30 8.51 -12.08
N PRO A 4 4.06 9.48 -11.53
CA PRO A 4 3.49 10.68 -10.92
C PRO A 4 2.47 11.41 -11.81
N GLU A 5 2.73 11.44 -13.12
CA GLU A 5 1.95 12.13 -14.14
C GLU A 5 0.58 11.46 -14.37
N GLU A 6 0.45 10.18 -13.99
CA GLU A 6 -0.76 9.36 -14.18
C GLU A 6 -1.57 9.19 -12.88
N ARG A 7 -1.19 9.89 -11.81
CA ARG A 7 -1.91 9.86 -10.53
C ARG A 7 -3.25 10.59 -10.63
N GLY A 8 -4.16 10.31 -9.70
CA GLY A 8 -5.51 10.92 -9.68
C GLY A 8 -6.50 10.32 -10.69
N ARG A 9 -6.05 9.51 -11.66
CA ARG A 9 -6.90 8.88 -12.69
C ARG A 9 -7.53 7.54 -12.28
N GLY A 10 -7.48 7.18 -10.99
CA GLY A 10 -8.02 5.92 -10.47
C GLY A 10 -7.22 4.65 -10.81
N LEU A 11 -6.10 4.75 -11.53
CA LEU A 11 -5.29 3.59 -11.94
C LEU A 11 -4.79 2.75 -10.77
N GLY A 12 -4.32 3.41 -9.70
CA GLY A 12 -3.85 2.71 -8.50
C GLY A 12 -4.94 1.85 -7.86
N ARG A 13 -6.19 2.34 -7.84
CA ARG A 13 -7.34 1.60 -7.34
C ARG A 13 -7.64 0.38 -8.20
N ARG A 14 -7.68 0.54 -9.53
CA ARG A 14 -7.93 -0.58 -10.46
C ARG A 14 -6.90 -1.69 -10.33
N ILE A 15 -5.62 -1.33 -10.17
CA ILE A 15 -4.54 -2.31 -9.96
C ILE A 15 -4.76 -3.08 -8.65
N LEU A 16 -5.10 -2.39 -7.56
CA LEU A 16 -5.35 -3.04 -6.26
C LEU A 16 -6.59 -3.93 -6.28
N GLU A 17 -7.66 -3.50 -6.95
CA GLU A 17 -8.89 -4.30 -7.11
C GLU A 17 -8.64 -5.58 -7.91
N ALA A 18 -7.92 -5.49 -9.03
CA ALA A 18 -7.56 -6.66 -9.84
C ALA A 18 -6.63 -7.63 -9.08
N TYR A 19 -5.68 -7.10 -8.30
CA TYR A 19 -4.81 -7.92 -7.46
C TYR A 19 -5.59 -8.61 -6.34
N ARG A 20 -6.50 -7.89 -5.68
CA ARG A 20 -7.41 -8.43 -4.66
C ARG A 20 -8.21 -9.61 -5.20
N GLU A 21 -8.88 -9.43 -6.33
CA GLU A 21 -9.70 -10.47 -6.96
C GLU A 21 -8.89 -11.73 -7.27
N ARG A 22 -7.68 -11.56 -7.83
CA ARG A 22 -6.77 -12.68 -8.12
C ARG A 22 -6.28 -13.37 -6.84
N ALA A 23 -6.01 -12.62 -5.79
CA ALA A 23 -5.56 -13.17 -4.50
C ALA A 23 -6.68 -13.97 -3.82
N SER A 24 -7.91 -13.44 -3.78
CA SER A 24 -9.08 -14.14 -3.24
C SER A 24 -9.34 -15.46 -3.96
N ARG A 25 -9.26 -15.48 -5.30
CA ARG A 25 -9.41 -16.71 -6.11
C ARG A 25 -8.35 -17.78 -5.80
N ARG A 26 -7.23 -17.41 -5.20
CA ARG A 26 -6.13 -18.31 -4.81
C ARG A 26 -6.21 -18.73 -3.34
N GLY A 27 -7.26 -18.36 -2.63
CA GLY A 27 -7.41 -18.67 -1.19
C GLY A 27 -6.50 -17.83 -0.29
N VAL A 28 -5.96 -16.71 -0.78
CA VAL A 28 -5.20 -15.78 0.07
C VAL A 28 -6.17 -15.10 1.04
N ARG A 29 -5.83 -15.12 2.33
CA ARG A 29 -6.66 -14.54 3.40
C ARG A 29 -6.25 -13.11 3.79
N ARG A 30 -4.99 -12.74 3.54
CA ARG A 30 -4.46 -11.43 3.93
C ARG A 30 -3.39 -10.96 2.95
N ILE A 31 -3.48 -9.70 2.53
CA ILE A 31 -2.48 -9.01 1.71
C ILE A 31 -1.75 -8.00 2.60
N PHE A 32 -0.43 -7.95 2.47
CA PHE A 32 0.40 -6.94 3.14
C PHE A 32 1.06 -6.01 2.13
N LEU A 33 1.29 -4.77 2.54
CA LEU A 33 2.16 -3.85 1.82
C LEU A 33 2.91 -2.95 2.81
N GLU A 34 4.08 -2.47 2.39
CA GLU A 34 4.87 -1.51 3.14
C GLU A 34 5.08 -0.24 2.30
N MET A 35 5.03 0.92 2.93
CA MET A 35 5.31 2.19 2.29
C MET A 35 6.01 3.18 3.22
N ARG A 36 6.79 4.11 2.66
CA ARG A 36 7.33 5.27 3.38
C ARG A 36 6.20 6.05 4.05
N ALA A 37 6.38 6.46 5.31
CA ALA A 37 5.38 7.19 6.08
C ALA A 37 4.89 8.49 5.41
N ASN A 38 5.75 9.14 4.61
CA ASN A 38 5.41 10.37 3.87
C ASN A 38 4.86 10.12 2.45
N ASN A 39 4.49 8.90 2.09
CA ASN A 39 3.97 8.59 0.76
C ASN A 39 2.49 9.00 0.61
N PRO A 40 2.11 9.77 -0.42
CA PRO A 40 0.71 10.19 -0.62
C PRO A 40 -0.26 9.03 -0.90
N ALA A 41 0.23 7.83 -1.22
CA ALA A 41 -0.61 6.65 -1.45
C ALA A 41 -1.34 6.15 -0.18
N HIS A 42 -1.02 6.68 1.00
CA HIS A 42 -1.71 6.35 2.26
C HIS A 42 -3.24 6.42 2.14
N ALA A 43 -3.77 7.51 1.55
CA ALA A 43 -5.20 7.69 1.39
C ALA A 43 -5.81 6.70 0.39
N LEU A 44 -5.06 6.32 -0.66
CA LEU A 44 -5.50 5.30 -1.62
C LEU A 44 -5.65 3.94 -0.92
N TYR A 45 -4.63 3.51 -0.17
CA TYR A 45 -4.68 2.21 0.52
C TYR A 45 -5.84 2.13 1.52
N LYS A 46 -6.04 3.18 2.33
CA LYS A 46 -7.19 3.28 3.23
C LYS A 46 -8.53 3.16 2.49
N ARG A 47 -8.69 3.86 1.35
CA ARG A 47 -9.91 3.78 0.53
C ARG A 47 -10.12 2.39 -0.10
N CYS A 48 -9.05 1.62 -0.28
CA CYS A 48 -9.10 0.24 -0.77
C CYS A 48 -9.28 -0.80 0.36
N GLY A 49 -9.53 -0.36 1.60
CA GLY A 49 -9.80 -1.24 2.75
C GLY A 49 -8.56 -1.69 3.52
N PHE A 50 -7.37 -1.21 3.16
CA PHE A 50 -6.17 -1.51 3.93
C PHE A 50 -6.15 -0.74 5.25
N THR A 51 -5.70 -1.39 6.32
CA THR A 51 -5.50 -0.83 7.65
C THR A 51 -4.02 -0.86 8.04
N PRO A 52 -3.49 0.17 8.73
CA PRO A 52 -2.12 0.14 9.22
C PRO A 52 -2.02 -0.86 10.38
N ILE A 53 -1.03 -1.75 10.33
CA ILE A 53 -0.82 -2.80 11.34
C ILE A 53 0.53 -2.70 12.05
N GLY A 54 1.37 -1.75 11.66
CA GLY A 54 2.66 -1.54 12.32
C GLY A 54 3.51 -0.48 11.63
N THR A 55 4.50 0.00 12.35
CA THR A 55 5.49 0.96 11.85
C THR A 55 6.89 0.40 12.10
N ARG A 56 7.77 0.54 11.13
CA ARG A 56 9.19 0.18 11.22
C ARG A 56 10.00 1.47 11.24
N PRO A 57 10.53 1.87 12.40
CA PRO A 57 11.27 3.11 12.53
C PRO A 57 12.52 3.12 11.64
N ARG A 58 12.80 4.26 11.01
CA ARG A 58 14.03 4.53 10.24
C ARG A 58 14.34 3.49 9.15
N TYR A 59 13.31 2.92 8.53
CA TYR A 59 13.47 1.81 7.58
C TYR A 59 14.02 2.25 6.21
N TYR A 60 13.57 3.39 5.69
CA TYR A 60 14.05 3.93 4.42
C TYR A 60 15.07 5.05 4.66
N LEU A 61 16.08 5.12 3.80
CA LEU A 61 17.00 6.24 3.74
C LEU A 61 16.66 7.10 2.53
N ALA A 62 16.36 8.39 2.75
CA ALA A 62 16.19 9.35 1.67
C ALA A 62 17.54 9.74 1.06
N ALA A 63 17.50 10.33 -0.14
CA ALA A 63 18.71 10.79 -0.82
C ALA A 63 19.49 11.86 -0.03
N ASP A 64 18.81 12.61 0.82
CA ASP A 64 19.40 13.62 1.72
C ASP A 64 19.89 13.03 3.06
N GLY A 65 19.94 11.69 3.19
CA GLY A 65 20.38 11.00 4.40
C GLY A 65 19.34 10.97 5.53
N ARG A 66 18.15 11.56 5.35
CA ARG A 66 17.09 11.48 6.36
C ARG A 66 16.51 10.07 6.40
N ALA A 67 16.40 9.52 7.61
CA ALA A 67 15.67 8.28 7.83
C ALA A 67 14.15 8.52 7.79
N ILE A 68 13.42 7.63 7.12
CA ILE A 68 11.96 7.67 6.98
C ILE A 68 11.39 6.33 7.43
N ASP A 69 10.41 6.37 8.31
CA ASP A 69 9.71 5.18 8.78
C ASP A 69 8.94 4.48 7.66
N ALA A 70 8.79 3.16 7.77
CA ALA A 70 7.83 2.42 6.96
C ALA A 70 6.56 2.16 7.75
N ILE A 71 5.41 2.26 7.09
CA ILE A 71 4.13 1.81 7.63
C ILE A 71 3.75 0.53 6.89
N THR A 72 3.48 -0.53 7.66
CA THR A 72 2.92 -1.78 7.15
C THR A 72 1.40 -1.68 7.18
N PHE A 73 0.78 -1.99 6.05
CA PHE A 73 -0.66 -2.09 5.91
C PHE A 73 -1.06 -3.54 5.64
N ALA A 74 -2.24 -3.93 6.13
CA ALA A 74 -2.87 -5.20 5.79
C ALA A 74 -4.27 -4.98 5.21
N LEU A 75 -4.68 -5.87 4.32
CA LEU A 75 -6.06 -6.02 3.88
C LEU A 75 -6.45 -7.48 4.13
N ASP A 76 -7.47 -7.67 4.95
CA ASP A 76 -8.12 -8.96 5.12
C ASP A 76 -9.06 -9.23 3.95
N LEU A 77 -8.97 -10.45 3.43
CA LEU A 77 -9.83 -10.95 2.36
C LEU A 77 -10.78 -11.96 3.00
N ASP A 78 -11.97 -11.50 3.35
CA ASP A 78 -13.03 -12.38 3.82
C ASP A 78 -13.45 -13.35 2.70
N HIS A 79 -13.80 -14.57 3.10
CA HIS A 79 -14.38 -15.59 2.23
C HIS A 79 -15.91 -15.56 2.33
#